data_AF-A0A0G0GST7-F1
#
_entry.id   AF-A0A0G0GST7-F1
#
_cell.length_a   1.000
_cell.length_b   1.000
_cell.length_c   1.000
_cell.angle_alpha   90.00
_cell.angle_beta   90.00
_cell.angle_gamma   90.00
#
_symmetry.space_group_name_H-M   'P 1'
#
loop_
_entity.id
_entity.type
_entity.pdbx_description
1 polymer ?
#
loop_
_entity_poly.entity_id
_entity_poly.type
_entity_poly.pdbx_seq_one_letter_code
_entity_poly.pdbx_strand_id
1 'polypeptide(L)'
;FVQPPQGGFFVVKIVNTERNYKEKEPKLNSSIPFIVMKPGGNDTVLFMEIIEDSKQRKKLNDVIMKFYPNAEQVGFVALGKDPRLLMAGGEFCGNATRSTAWLALEGKTGTVNIQVSGVEKRLKAGVTKDGEAFGQMPIFSDFSKIKKESQDSENYIVGMEGITHMVTFDTKQIEGYSEEEIKNKSIQMLKSRGLDQEPAAGIIYAKKTGDGWKIDPVVYVKAIDTLFYETACGSGTTALGLALALKDKKSIRGVPILQPSGLPIKISVEYTEEGFGGAQIQGPVEVIATGTLEENADFDYIVEQVKSKKQLTSLLQNGLVKLYQQVFSDAPYFEEFTDEEVIAYYDNYFKNGLVSVARNERGIIGFAVTIALSAEPEIAELSKKFGIDPEKTSYFAELGITKELRGRGMGERICQEQLEGLLKGCTVLVRTAADNFIAQTLYKKLGFQEIIEMKQDVFQTRIDGAAQTDRRVFLVKKL
;
A
#
# COMPACT_ATOMS: atom_id res chain seq x y z
N PHE A 1 11.32 33.63 -6.26
CA PHE A 1 11.93 32.30 -6.41
C PHE A 1 11.53 31.48 -5.20
N VAL A 2 10.43 30.74 -5.30
CA VAL A 2 9.85 29.94 -4.22
C VAL A 2 10.12 28.49 -4.55
N GLN A 3 10.88 27.80 -3.69
CA GLN A 3 11.03 26.35 -3.74
C GLN A 3 9.74 25.68 -3.26
N PRO A 4 9.31 24.55 -3.86
CA PRO A 4 8.22 23.75 -3.32
C PRO A 4 8.67 23.03 -2.02
N PRO A 5 7.75 22.75 -1.07
CA PRO A 5 8.10 22.02 0.15
C PRO A 5 8.50 20.58 -0.21
N GLN A 6 9.70 20.21 0.24
CA GLN A 6 10.27 18.87 0.12
C GLN A 6 9.47 17.86 0.96
N GLY A 7 9.32 16.65 0.44
CA GLY A 7 8.60 15.55 1.08
C GLY A 7 9.07 15.28 2.51
N GLY A 8 8.11 15.28 3.43
CA GLY A 8 8.31 14.81 4.80
C GLY A 8 8.43 13.29 4.84
N PHE A 9 9.57 12.80 5.31
CA PHE A 9 9.86 11.39 5.50
C PHE A 9 9.07 10.85 6.71
N PHE A 10 8.25 9.81 6.51
CA PHE A 10 7.63 9.05 7.59
C PHE A 10 8.61 7.97 8.08
N VAL A 11 8.95 7.98 9.36
CA VAL A 11 9.78 6.96 10.02
C VAL A 11 8.86 5.97 10.73
N VAL A 12 8.48 4.87 10.06
CA VAL A 12 7.88 3.71 10.74
C VAL A 12 9.01 2.91 11.38
N LYS A 13 9.16 3.03 12.70
CA LYS A 13 10.13 2.24 13.46
C LYS A 13 9.44 0.96 13.94
N ILE A 14 9.76 -0.16 13.30
CA ILE A 14 9.35 -1.51 13.69
C ILE A 14 9.85 -1.79 15.12
N VAL A 15 8.93 -2.13 16.01
CA VAL A 15 9.24 -2.50 17.40
C VAL A 15 9.68 -3.96 17.41
N ASN A 16 10.93 -4.20 17.80
CA ASN A 16 11.48 -5.53 18.03
C ASN A 16 10.80 -6.14 19.26
N THR A 17 10.09 -7.25 19.13
CA THR A 17 9.62 -8.04 20.27
C THR A 17 10.08 -9.49 20.15
N GLU A 18 11.14 -9.84 20.87
CA GLU A 18 11.38 -11.23 21.25
C GLU A 18 10.38 -11.58 22.36
N ARG A 19 9.51 -12.57 22.14
CA ARG A 19 8.70 -13.17 23.20
C ARG A 19 8.75 -14.69 23.13
N ASN A 20 9.10 -15.28 24.26
CA ASN A 20 9.10 -16.71 24.51
C ASN A 20 7.71 -17.33 24.31
N TYR A 21 7.66 -18.41 23.53
CA TYR A 21 6.47 -19.22 23.29
C TYR A 21 6.06 -19.99 24.55
N LYS A 22 4.83 -19.73 25.02
CA LYS A 22 4.02 -20.70 25.77
C LYS A 22 2.64 -20.72 25.14
N GLU A 23 2.22 -21.90 24.68
CA GLU A 23 0.90 -22.16 24.10
C GLU A 23 -0.22 -21.67 25.04
N LYS A 24 -0.96 -20.67 24.57
CA LYS A 24 -2.30 -20.33 25.00
C LYS A 24 -3.11 -20.10 23.73
N GLU A 25 -4.30 -20.69 23.66
CA GLU A 25 -5.25 -20.48 22.57
C GLU A 25 -5.42 -18.99 22.23
N PRO A 26 -5.51 -18.61 20.95
CA PRO A 26 -5.35 -17.22 20.53
C PRO A 26 -6.59 -16.42 20.90
N LYS A 27 -6.42 -15.41 21.77
CA LYS A 27 -7.35 -14.30 21.87
C LYS A 27 -7.22 -13.46 20.59
N LEU A 28 -8.20 -13.57 19.70
CA LEU A 28 -8.28 -12.79 18.46
C LEU A 28 -8.58 -11.32 18.80
N ASN A 29 -7.55 -10.49 18.84
CA ASN A 29 -7.56 -9.03 18.74
C ASN A 29 -6.15 -8.66 18.22
N SER A 30 -5.90 -8.94 16.94
CA SER A 30 -4.64 -8.66 16.25
C SER A 30 -4.77 -7.38 15.47
N SER A 31 -3.81 -6.48 15.67
CA SER A 31 -3.64 -5.22 14.96
C SER A 31 -2.40 -5.38 14.09
N ILE A 32 -2.59 -5.53 12.78
CA ILE A 32 -1.53 -5.92 11.83
C ILE A 32 -1.30 -4.79 10.83
N PRO A 33 -0.16 -4.07 10.91
CA PRO A 33 0.14 -2.99 9.99
C PRO A 33 0.37 -3.51 8.57
N PHE A 34 -0.08 -2.75 7.58
CA PHE A 34 0.11 -3.04 6.17
C PHE A 34 0.41 -1.77 5.36
N ILE A 35 0.98 -1.98 4.18
CA ILE A 35 1.22 -0.94 3.17
C ILE A 35 0.72 -1.46 1.83
N VAL A 36 -0.01 -0.64 1.09
CA VAL A 36 -0.38 -0.91 -0.31
C VAL A 36 0.59 -0.16 -1.21
N MET A 37 1.27 -0.88 -2.09
CA MET A 37 2.25 -0.32 -3.03
C MET A 37 1.88 -0.65 -4.47
N LYS A 38 2.28 0.19 -5.42
CA LYS A 38 2.06 0.02 -6.85
C LYS A 38 3.40 -0.09 -7.60
N PRO A 39 4.08 -1.25 -7.58
CA PRO A 39 5.25 -1.53 -8.41
C PRO A 39 4.89 -1.68 -9.90
N GLY A 40 5.10 -0.63 -10.69
CA GLY A 40 4.85 -0.67 -12.14
C GLY A 40 3.40 -0.99 -12.54
N GLY A 41 2.44 -0.77 -11.63
CA GLY A 41 1.00 -0.94 -11.88
C GLY A 41 0.34 -2.12 -11.18
N ASN A 42 1.11 -3.10 -10.69
CA ASN A 42 0.62 -4.27 -9.98
C ASN A 42 0.44 -3.92 -8.48
N ASP A 43 -0.78 -3.59 -8.06
CA ASP A 43 -1.04 -3.23 -6.66
C ASP A 43 -0.75 -4.44 -5.75
N THR A 44 0.16 -4.25 -4.81
CA THR A 44 0.63 -5.27 -3.87
C THR A 44 0.40 -4.78 -2.45
N VAL A 45 -0.25 -5.59 -1.61
CA VAL A 45 -0.37 -5.33 -0.18
C VAL A 45 0.76 -6.05 0.57
N LEU A 46 1.49 -5.34 1.41
CA LEU A 46 2.58 -5.87 2.24
C LEU A 46 2.24 -5.69 3.72
N PHE A 47 1.98 -6.79 4.42
CA PHE A 47 1.87 -6.81 5.88
C PHE A 47 3.24 -6.70 6.53
N MET A 48 3.37 -5.88 7.55
CA MET A 48 4.65 -5.55 8.21
C MET A 48 5.04 -6.56 9.29
N GLU A 49 4.71 -7.83 9.05
CA GLU A 49 5.01 -8.97 9.91
C GLU A 49 5.17 -10.22 9.06
N ILE A 50 6.12 -11.10 9.43
CA ILE A 50 6.26 -12.41 8.81
C ILE A 50 5.29 -13.38 9.49
N ILE A 51 4.32 -13.86 8.72
CA ILE A 51 3.37 -14.90 9.15
C ILE A 51 3.79 -16.22 8.52
N GLU A 52 4.36 -17.14 9.31
CA GLU A 52 4.87 -18.43 8.82
C GLU A 52 3.74 -19.45 8.55
N ASP A 53 2.61 -19.35 9.27
CA ASP A 53 1.46 -20.24 9.06
C ASP A 53 0.72 -19.90 7.76
N SER A 54 0.64 -20.88 6.84
CA SER A 54 0.04 -20.68 5.52
C SER A 54 -1.47 -20.46 5.57
N LYS A 55 -2.18 -21.03 6.56
CA LYS A 55 -3.63 -20.82 6.71
C LYS A 55 -3.93 -19.41 7.18
N GLN A 56 -3.14 -18.88 8.10
CA GLN A 56 -3.23 -17.51 8.56
C GLN A 56 -2.89 -16.52 7.43
N ARG A 57 -1.82 -16.77 6.65
CA ARG A 57 -1.54 -15.96 5.45
C ARG A 57 -2.70 -15.94 4.47
N LYS A 58 -3.29 -17.10 4.19
CA LYS A 58 -4.47 -17.19 3.31
C LYS A 58 -5.65 -16.39 3.87
N LYS A 59 -5.94 -16.51 5.17
CA LYS A 59 -7.01 -15.74 5.82
C LYS A 59 -6.78 -14.24 5.65
N LEU A 60 -5.58 -13.75 5.96
CA LEU A 60 -5.25 -12.32 5.85
C LEU A 60 -5.28 -11.83 4.40
N ASN A 61 -4.81 -12.64 3.46
CA ASN A 61 -4.97 -12.38 2.03
C ASN A 61 -6.44 -12.21 1.65
N ASP A 62 -7.30 -13.16 2.01
CA ASP A 62 -8.72 -13.13 1.65
C ASP A 62 -9.45 -11.94 2.28
N VAL A 63 -9.08 -11.55 3.51
CA VAL A 63 -9.66 -10.38 4.19
C VAL A 63 -9.20 -9.08 3.53
N ILE A 64 -7.89 -8.89 3.34
CA ILE A 64 -7.35 -7.61 2.86
C ILE A 64 -7.73 -7.33 1.41
N MET A 65 -7.87 -8.37 0.58
CA MET A 65 -8.31 -8.25 -0.80
C MET A 65 -9.76 -7.73 -0.93
N LYS A 66 -10.61 -7.93 0.08
CA LYS A 66 -11.94 -7.30 0.09
C LYS A 66 -11.87 -5.78 0.26
N PHE A 67 -10.87 -5.30 1.00
CA PHE A 67 -10.64 -3.87 1.22
C PHE A 67 -9.92 -3.19 0.05
N TYR A 68 -9.10 -3.95 -0.68
CA TYR A 68 -8.34 -3.52 -1.85
C TYR A 68 -8.57 -4.47 -3.03
N PRO A 69 -9.74 -4.41 -3.69
CA PRO A 69 -10.09 -5.35 -4.77
C PRO A 69 -9.21 -5.21 -6.02
N ASN A 70 -8.48 -4.09 -6.15
CA ASN A 70 -7.51 -3.89 -7.23
C ASN A 70 -6.12 -4.48 -6.92
N ALA A 71 -5.88 -4.90 -5.67
CA ALA A 71 -4.63 -5.55 -5.33
C ALA A 71 -4.58 -6.93 -5.99
N GLU A 72 -3.44 -7.24 -6.61
CA GLU A 72 -3.21 -8.50 -7.30
C GLU A 72 -2.48 -9.50 -6.39
N GLN A 73 -1.70 -8.99 -5.43
CA GLN A 73 -0.81 -9.81 -4.61
C GLN A 73 -0.74 -9.32 -3.16
N VAL A 74 -0.50 -10.27 -2.25
CA VAL A 74 -0.30 -10.02 -0.82
C VAL A 74 1.02 -10.67 -0.38
N GLY A 75 1.85 -9.90 0.31
CA GLY A 75 3.09 -10.34 0.91
C GLY A 75 3.19 -9.98 2.39
N PHE A 76 4.14 -10.60 3.06
CA PHE A 76 4.41 -10.51 4.50
C PHE A 76 5.90 -10.20 4.62
N VAL A 77 6.24 -9.07 5.24
CA VAL A 77 7.60 -8.53 5.20
C VAL A 77 8.18 -8.25 6.58
N ALA A 78 9.49 -8.48 6.70
CA ALA A 78 10.31 -7.93 7.77
C ALA A 78 11.41 -7.06 7.14
N LEU A 79 11.52 -5.80 7.56
CA LEU A 79 12.38 -4.78 6.93
C LEU A 79 13.68 -4.49 7.72
N GLY A 80 14.04 -5.34 8.68
CA GLY A 80 15.22 -5.13 9.53
C GLY A 80 16.56 -5.25 8.78
N LYS A 81 17.66 -5.41 9.52
CA LYS A 81 19.00 -5.64 8.94
C LYS A 81 19.06 -6.78 7.94
N ASP A 82 18.13 -7.73 8.08
CA ASP A 82 18.00 -8.88 7.23
C ASP A 82 16.58 -8.93 6.62
N PRO A 83 16.32 -8.20 5.52
CA PRO A 83 14.98 -8.13 4.96
C PRO A 83 14.47 -9.48 4.46
N ARG A 84 13.18 -9.74 4.71
CA ARG A 84 12.50 -10.99 4.34
C ARG A 84 11.15 -10.66 3.73
N LEU A 85 10.74 -11.42 2.71
CA LEU A 85 9.45 -11.36 2.05
C LEU A 85 8.90 -12.79 1.89
N LEU A 86 7.71 -13.02 2.42
CA LEU A 86 6.91 -14.21 2.12
C LEU A 86 5.65 -13.80 1.38
N MET A 87 5.41 -14.33 0.20
CA MET A 87 4.15 -14.17 -0.51
C MET A 87 3.05 -15.03 0.13
N ALA A 88 1.79 -14.61 0.01
CA ALA A 88 0.66 -15.35 0.57
C ALA A 88 0.60 -16.80 0.08
N GLY A 89 0.87 -17.04 -1.21
CA GLY A 89 0.92 -18.37 -1.82
C GLY A 89 2.27 -19.10 -1.68
N GLY A 90 3.30 -18.44 -1.12
CA GLY A 90 4.64 -18.98 -0.96
C GLY A 90 5.51 -18.95 -2.23
N GLU A 91 5.01 -18.35 -3.31
CA GLU A 91 5.71 -18.16 -4.57
C GLU A 91 6.74 -17.02 -4.52
N PHE A 92 7.54 -16.91 -5.57
CA PHE A 92 8.40 -15.74 -5.79
C PHE A 92 7.63 -14.62 -6.50
N CYS A 93 7.85 -13.37 -6.08
CA CYS A 93 7.38 -12.19 -6.81
C CYS A 93 8.45 -11.09 -6.92
N GLY A 94 8.84 -10.75 -8.14
CA GLY A 94 9.79 -9.67 -8.42
C GLY A 94 9.25 -8.28 -8.07
N ASN A 95 7.95 -8.02 -8.30
CA ASN A 95 7.30 -6.75 -7.98
C ASN A 95 7.29 -6.49 -6.46
N ALA A 96 6.85 -7.47 -5.68
CA ALA A 96 6.90 -7.40 -4.22
C ALA A 96 8.34 -7.33 -3.68
N THR A 97 9.31 -7.99 -4.34
CA THR A 97 10.73 -7.93 -3.96
C THR A 97 11.29 -6.51 -4.06
N ARG A 98 11.08 -5.82 -5.19
CA ARG A 98 11.54 -4.42 -5.35
C ARG A 98 10.78 -3.46 -4.43
N SER A 99 9.49 -3.70 -4.17
CA SER A 99 8.72 -2.94 -3.17
C SER A 99 9.29 -3.11 -1.76
N THR A 100 9.64 -4.34 -1.38
CA THR A 100 10.28 -4.65 -0.09
C THR A 100 11.64 -3.96 0.02
N ALA A 101 12.44 -3.94 -1.05
CA ALA A 101 13.70 -3.21 -1.08
C ALA A 101 13.53 -1.71 -0.90
N TRP A 102 12.53 -1.13 -1.59
CA TRP A 102 12.17 0.28 -1.44
C TRP A 102 11.79 0.61 -0.01
N LEU A 103 10.98 -0.23 0.63
CA LEU A 103 10.58 -0.06 2.04
C LEU A 103 11.77 -0.20 3.00
N ALA A 104 12.62 -1.22 2.82
CA ALA A 104 13.80 -1.44 3.67
C ALA A 104 14.82 -0.29 3.56
N LEU A 105 14.87 0.40 2.43
CA LEU A 105 15.72 1.55 2.18
C LEU A 105 15.02 2.89 2.39
N GLU A 106 13.74 2.90 2.79
CA GLU A 106 12.93 4.12 2.93
C GLU A 106 12.96 5.01 1.67
N GLY A 107 12.96 4.39 0.50
CA GLY A 107 13.08 5.07 -0.80
C GLY A 107 14.44 5.73 -1.09
N LYS A 108 15.43 5.57 -0.21
CA LYS A 108 16.78 6.11 -0.40
C LYS A 108 17.60 5.19 -1.28
N THR A 109 18.48 5.77 -2.09
CA THR A 109 19.40 5.02 -2.96
C THR A 109 20.23 4.03 -2.14
N GLY A 110 20.31 2.79 -2.59
CA GLY A 110 21.02 1.73 -1.89
C GLY A 110 20.76 0.34 -2.47
N THR A 111 21.37 -0.67 -1.86
CA THR A 111 21.18 -2.07 -2.22
C THR A 111 21.11 -2.90 -0.96
N VAL A 112 20.20 -3.88 -0.97
CA VAL A 112 19.97 -4.85 0.09
C VAL A 112 19.87 -6.25 -0.50
N ASN A 113 20.19 -7.27 0.31
CA ASN A 113 19.91 -8.66 -0.02
C ASN A 113 18.64 -9.07 0.72
N ILE A 114 17.67 -9.62 -0.01
CA ILE A 114 16.35 -9.98 0.52
C ILE A 114 16.19 -11.49 0.44
N GLN A 115 15.72 -12.11 1.52
CA GLN A 115 15.20 -13.48 1.47
C GLN A 115 13.76 -13.43 0.95
N VAL A 116 13.47 -14.15 -0.13
CA VAL A 116 12.13 -14.16 -0.74
C VAL A 116 11.60 -15.60 -0.78
N SER A 117 10.31 -15.80 -0.55
CA SER A 117 9.65 -17.09 -0.76
C SER A 117 9.81 -17.57 -2.21
N GLY A 118 9.85 -18.89 -2.40
CA GLY A 118 10.04 -19.49 -3.72
C GLY A 118 11.48 -19.45 -4.26
N VAL A 119 12.44 -18.85 -3.53
CA VAL A 119 13.86 -18.82 -3.93
C VAL A 119 14.75 -19.16 -2.73
N GLU A 120 15.65 -20.12 -2.89
CA GLU A 120 16.57 -20.51 -1.82
C GLU A 120 17.62 -19.44 -1.54
N LYS A 121 18.16 -18.84 -2.60
CA LYS A 121 19.20 -17.80 -2.52
C LYS A 121 18.59 -16.43 -2.21
N ARG A 122 19.35 -15.60 -1.52
CA ARG A 122 19.01 -14.18 -1.35
C ARG A 122 19.18 -13.43 -2.66
N LEU A 123 18.25 -12.53 -2.93
CA LEU A 123 18.21 -11.72 -4.14
C LEU A 123 18.68 -10.30 -3.84
N LYS A 124 19.52 -9.74 -4.72
CA LYS A 124 19.89 -8.33 -4.68
C LYS A 124 18.72 -7.47 -5.13
N ALA A 125 18.39 -6.45 -4.36
CA ALA A 125 17.37 -5.48 -4.71
C ALA A 125 17.73 -4.11 -4.12
N GLY A 126 17.10 -3.04 -4.59
CA GLY A 126 17.43 -1.72 -4.08
C GLY A 126 16.68 -0.58 -4.73
N VAL A 127 17.18 0.63 -4.50
CA VAL A 127 16.66 1.86 -5.09
C VAL A 127 17.80 2.58 -5.81
N THR A 128 17.54 3.02 -7.04
CA THR A 128 18.52 3.73 -7.86
C THR A 128 18.65 5.20 -7.44
N LYS A 129 19.56 5.94 -8.09
CA LYS A 129 19.69 7.39 -7.89
C LYS A 129 18.45 8.17 -8.36
N ASP A 130 17.74 7.62 -9.33
CA ASP A 130 16.54 8.23 -9.92
C ASP A 130 15.26 7.87 -9.15
N GLY A 131 15.39 7.19 -8.00
CA GLY A 131 14.26 6.80 -7.13
C GLY A 131 13.49 5.56 -7.58
N GLU A 132 13.90 4.89 -8.67
CA GLU A 132 13.29 3.63 -9.12
C GLU A 132 13.77 2.46 -8.27
N ALA A 133 12.86 1.55 -7.93
CA ALA A 133 13.22 0.31 -7.25
C ALA A 133 13.60 -0.77 -8.26
N PHE A 134 14.58 -1.60 -7.90
CA PHE A 134 15.02 -2.73 -8.70
C PHE A 134 15.08 -4.02 -7.89
N GLY A 135 14.98 -5.16 -8.57
CA GLY A 135 15.10 -6.48 -7.99
C GLY A 135 15.71 -7.49 -8.96
N GLN A 136 16.66 -8.28 -8.48
CA GLN A 136 17.21 -9.43 -9.18
C GLN A 136 16.12 -10.48 -9.40
N MET A 137 16.16 -11.11 -10.57
CA MET A 137 15.22 -12.16 -10.95
C MET A 137 15.87 -13.55 -10.84
N PRO A 138 15.17 -14.56 -10.30
CA PRO A 138 15.68 -15.92 -10.18
C PRO A 138 15.57 -16.64 -11.53
N ILE A 139 16.65 -16.58 -12.30
CA ILE A 139 16.76 -17.17 -13.65
C ILE A 139 17.73 -18.35 -13.64
N PHE A 140 17.56 -19.28 -14.58
CA PHE A 140 18.61 -20.23 -14.90
C PHE A 140 19.69 -19.55 -15.76
N SER A 141 20.97 -19.84 -15.47
CA SER A 141 22.08 -19.33 -16.27
C SER A 141 22.23 -20.05 -17.61
N ASP A 142 21.75 -21.30 -17.72
CA ASP A 142 21.91 -22.14 -18.91
C ASP A 142 20.92 -21.76 -20.04
N PHE A 143 21.45 -21.52 -21.24
CA PHE A 143 20.65 -21.27 -22.46
C PHE A 143 19.70 -22.42 -22.80
N SER A 144 19.98 -23.66 -22.40
CA SER A 144 19.13 -24.82 -22.67
C SER A 144 17.71 -24.69 -22.08
N LYS A 145 17.53 -23.80 -21.09
CA LYS A 145 16.23 -23.47 -20.51
C LYS A 145 15.39 -22.54 -21.37
N ILE A 146 15.95 -22.06 -22.47
CA ILE A 146 15.26 -21.25 -23.47
C ILE A 146 15.33 -21.96 -24.80
N LYS A 147 14.17 -22.26 -25.37
CA LYS A 147 14.07 -22.88 -26.69
C LYS A 147 13.12 -22.10 -27.57
N LYS A 148 13.37 -22.13 -28.88
CA LYS A 148 12.34 -21.73 -29.84
C LYS A 148 11.15 -22.67 -29.74
N GLU A 149 9.96 -22.13 -29.92
CA GLU A 149 8.72 -22.91 -29.93
C GLU A 149 8.71 -23.98 -31.04
N SER A 150 9.19 -23.62 -32.23
CA SER A 150 9.44 -24.52 -33.35
C SER A 150 10.61 -23.98 -34.19
N GLN A 151 11.12 -24.75 -35.15
CA GLN A 151 12.27 -24.33 -35.98
C GLN A 151 12.01 -23.00 -36.72
N ASP A 152 10.79 -22.82 -37.23
CA ASP A 152 10.39 -21.65 -38.00
C ASP A 152 9.69 -20.56 -37.16
N SER A 153 9.50 -20.79 -35.86
CA SER A 153 8.85 -19.82 -34.99
C SER A 153 9.84 -18.76 -34.51
N GLU A 154 9.36 -17.51 -34.45
CA GLU A 154 10.04 -16.41 -33.77
C GLU A 154 9.79 -16.42 -32.25
N ASN A 155 8.89 -17.30 -31.77
CA ASN A 155 8.50 -17.38 -30.37
C ASN A 155 9.48 -18.22 -29.55
N TYR A 156 9.59 -17.90 -28.26
CA TYR A 156 10.47 -18.59 -27.32
C TYR A 156 9.69 -19.14 -26.14
N ILE A 157 10.05 -20.33 -25.69
CA ILE A 157 9.66 -20.89 -24.39
C ILE A 157 10.84 -20.69 -23.45
N VAL A 158 10.62 -19.93 -22.38
CA VAL A 158 11.62 -19.46 -21.43
C VAL A 158 11.30 -20.02 -20.06
N GLY A 159 12.09 -21.01 -19.62
CA GLY A 159 12.02 -21.53 -18.26
C GLY A 159 12.79 -20.65 -17.27
N MET A 160 12.18 -20.36 -16.13
CA MET A 160 12.80 -19.69 -14.98
C MET A 160 12.48 -20.47 -13.71
N GLU A 161 13.07 -20.09 -12.58
CA GLU A 161 12.75 -20.75 -11.30
C GLU A 161 11.28 -20.52 -10.95
N GLY A 162 10.50 -21.61 -10.88
CA GLY A 162 9.09 -21.60 -10.47
C GLY A 162 8.06 -21.22 -11.54
N ILE A 163 8.47 -20.76 -12.73
CA ILE A 163 7.54 -20.37 -13.81
C ILE A 163 8.17 -20.54 -15.21
N THR A 164 7.35 -20.98 -16.17
CA THR A 164 7.74 -21.05 -17.59
C THR A 164 6.87 -20.13 -18.44
N HIS A 165 7.48 -19.25 -19.23
CA HIS A 165 6.77 -18.33 -20.11
C HIS A 165 6.98 -18.67 -21.58
N MET A 166 5.93 -18.67 -22.37
CA MET A 166 6.02 -18.58 -23.82
C MET A 166 5.92 -17.11 -24.24
N VAL A 167 7.00 -16.57 -24.78
CA VAL A 167 7.04 -15.22 -25.38
C VAL A 167 6.66 -15.34 -26.84
N THR A 168 5.53 -14.72 -27.22
CA THR A 168 5.07 -14.65 -28.60
C THR A 168 5.13 -13.23 -29.14
N PHE A 169 5.63 -13.09 -30.36
CA PHE A 169 5.71 -11.78 -31.04
C PHE A 169 4.55 -11.54 -32.01
N ASP A 170 3.68 -12.55 -32.20
CA ASP A 170 2.43 -12.37 -32.90
C ASP A 170 1.37 -11.83 -31.93
N THR A 171 1.11 -10.53 -31.99
CA THR A 171 0.04 -9.89 -31.20
C THR A 171 -1.27 -9.74 -31.97
N LYS A 172 -1.33 -10.10 -33.27
CA LYS A 172 -2.57 -9.98 -34.05
C LYS A 172 -3.64 -10.94 -33.55
N GLN A 173 -3.22 -12.08 -33.00
CA GLN A 173 -4.10 -13.10 -32.41
C GLN A 173 -4.90 -12.63 -31.19
N ILE A 174 -4.52 -11.51 -30.56
CA ILE A 174 -5.23 -10.90 -29.41
C ILE A 174 -5.86 -9.54 -29.73
N GLU A 175 -5.65 -9.00 -30.93
CA GLU A 175 -6.15 -7.68 -31.30
C GLU A 175 -7.69 -7.67 -31.39
N GLY A 176 -8.32 -6.73 -30.69
CA GLY A 176 -9.78 -6.60 -30.64
C GLY A 176 -10.51 -7.58 -29.71
N TYR A 177 -9.80 -8.48 -29.04
CA TYR A 177 -10.38 -9.39 -28.06
C TYR A 177 -10.45 -8.76 -26.66
N SER A 178 -11.48 -9.16 -25.91
CA SER A 178 -11.59 -8.88 -24.48
C SER A 178 -10.55 -9.66 -23.66
N GLU A 179 -10.31 -9.23 -22.43
CA GLU A 179 -9.37 -9.92 -21.51
C GLU A 179 -9.75 -11.39 -21.31
N GLU A 180 -11.04 -11.71 -21.20
CA GLU A 180 -11.53 -13.08 -21.01
C GLU A 180 -11.26 -13.95 -22.25
N GLU A 181 -11.47 -13.42 -23.45
CA GLU A 181 -11.15 -14.12 -24.70
C GLU A 181 -9.64 -14.36 -24.84
N ILE A 182 -8.81 -13.39 -24.43
CA ILE A 182 -7.35 -13.53 -24.43
C ILE A 182 -6.91 -14.61 -23.42
N LYS A 183 -7.51 -14.64 -22.22
CA LYS A 183 -7.25 -15.71 -21.23
C LYS A 183 -7.61 -17.08 -21.78
N ASN A 184 -8.79 -17.22 -22.38
CA ASN A 184 -9.28 -18.48 -22.95
C ASN A 184 -8.37 -18.99 -24.08
N LYS A 185 -7.90 -18.10 -24.96
CA LYS A 185 -6.90 -18.45 -25.98
C LYS A 185 -5.56 -18.87 -25.36
N SER A 186 -5.08 -18.12 -24.37
CA SER A 186 -3.80 -18.37 -23.71
C SER A 186 -3.75 -19.75 -23.04
N ILE A 187 -4.82 -20.14 -22.33
CA ILE A 187 -4.85 -21.47 -21.70
C ILE A 187 -4.91 -22.62 -22.71
N GLN A 188 -5.58 -22.44 -23.85
CA GLN A 188 -5.55 -23.41 -24.94
C GLN A 188 -4.13 -23.56 -25.50
N MET A 189 -3.41 -22.45 -25.66
CA MET A 189 -2.01 -22.46 -26.11
C MET A 189 -1.08 -23.14 -25.11
N LEU A 190 -1.26 -22.91 -23.81
CA LEU A 190 -0.49 -23.57 -22.76
C LEU A 190 -0.73 -25.08 -22.78
N LYS A 191 -2.01 -25.50 -22.82
CA LYS A 191 -2.42 -26.91 -22.86
C LYS A 191 -1.89 -27.64 -24.09
N SER A 192 -1.98 -27.03 -25.27
CA SER A 192 -1.50 -27.66 -26.51
C SER A 192 0.03 -27.87 -26.53
N ARG A 193 0.76 -27.25 -25.60
CA ARG A 193 2.22 -27.36 -25.44
C ARG A 193 2.61 -28.11 -24.16
N GLY A 194 1.64 -28.58 -23.38
CA GLY A 194 1.86 -29.23 -22.09
C GLY A 194 2.44 -28.31 -21.00
N LEU A 195 2.41 -26.99 -21.20
CA LEU A 195 2.95 -26.01 -20.24
C LEU A 195 2.01 -25.79 -19.05
N ASP A 196 0.74 -26.15 -19.18
CA ASP A 196 -0.24 -26.15 -18.09
C ASP A 196 0.10 -27.14 -16.96
N GLN A 197 1.07 -28.02 -17.18
CA GLN A 197 1.53 -28.97 -16.17
C GLN A 197 2.57 -28.40 -15.20
N GLU A 198 3.21 -27.29 -15.57
CA GLU A 198 4.14 -26.55 -14.72
C GLU A 198 3.44 -25.93 -13.50
N PRO A 199 4.15 -25.63 -12.39
CA PRO A 199 3.55 -24.97 -11.22
C PRO A 199 2.87 -23.64 -11.59
N ALA A 200 3.51 -22.87 -12.46
CA ALA A 200 2.95 -21.72 -13.13
C ALA A 200 3.49 -21.63 -14.56
N ALA A 201 2.66 -21.15 -15.48
CA ALA A 201 3.08 -20.88 -16.85
C ALA A 201 2.35 -19.67 -17.42
N GLY A 202 2.97 -18.95 -18.35
CA GLY A 202 2.33 -17.79 -18.96
C GLY A 202 2.57 -17.65 -20.46
N ILE A 203 1.67 -16.92 -21.11
CA ILE A 203 1.82 -16.45 -22.48
C ILE A 203 2.06 -14.94 -22.43
N ILE A 204 3.19 -14.51 -23.00
CA ILE A 204 3.60 -13.10 -23.04
C ILE A 204 3.48 -12.63 -24.48
N TYR A 205 2.41 -11.89 -24.78
CA TYR A 205 2.24 -11.26 -26.09
C TYR A 205 3.08 -9.98 -26.14
N ALA A 206 4.17 -10.00 -26.90
CA ALA A 206 5.16 -8.93 -26.93
C ALA A 206 5.13 -8.18 -28.27
N LYS A 207 4.93 -6.86 -28.22
CA LYS A 207 4.95 -5.97 -29.39
C LYS A 207 6.07 -4.96 -29.25
N LYS A 208 6.89 -4.80 -30.30
CA LYS A 208 7.92 -3.75 -30.32
C LYS A 208 7.25 -2.37 -30.42
N THR A 209 7.70 -1.41 -29.61
CA THR A 209 7.15 -0.05 -29.54
C THR A 209 8.27 0.97 -29.36
N GLY A 210 8.58 1.75 -30.41
CA GLY A 210 9.72 2.66 -30.39
C GLY A 210 11.02 1.94 -30.05
N ASP A 211 11.74 2.44 -29.05
CA ASP A 211 12.98 1.85 -28.52
C ASP A 211 12.76 0.76 -27.46
N GLY A 212 11.50 0.46 -27.12
CA GLY A 212 11.13 -0.53 -26.11
C GLY A 212 10.14 -1.57 -26.63
N TRP A 213 9.41 -2.18 -25.70
CA TRP A 213 8.36 -3.15 -25.99
C TRP A 213 7.11 -2.85 -25.17
N LYS A 214 5.97 -3.38 -25.60
CA LYS A 214 4.76 -3.55 -24.80
C LYS A 214 4.53 -5.04 -24.61
N ILE A 215 4.06 -5.44 -23.42
CA ILE A 215 3.56 -6.79 -23.18
C ILE A 215 2.09 -6.78 -22.76
N ASP A 216 1.39 -7.85 -23.13
CA ASP A 216 0.11 -8.26 -22.60
C ASP A 216 0.31 -9.67 -22.01
N PRO A 217 0.48 -9.80 -20.68
CA PRO A 217 0.85 -11.05 -20.03
C PRO A 217 -0.39 -11.81 -19.50
N VAL A 218 -0.48 -13.10 -19.82
CA VAL A 218 -1.43 -14.01 -19.20
C VAL A 218 -0.68 -15.08 -18.43
N VAL A 219 -1.00 -15.25 -17.15
CA VAL A 219 -0.33 -16.21 -16.26
C VAL A 219 -1.35 -17.20 -15.70
N TYR A 220 -1.06 -18.48 -15.84
CA TYR A 220 -1.80 -19.59 -15.27
C TYR A 220 -1.06 -20.13 -14.04
N VAL A 221 -1.78 -20.28 -12.94
CA VAL A 221 -1.25 -20.89 -11.70
C VAL A 221 -2.00 -22.18 -11.42
N LYS A 222 -1.30 -23.31 -11.54
CA LYS A 222 -1.88 -24.66 -11.47
C LYS A 222 -2.49 -24.97 -10.10
N ALA A 223 -1.85 -24.54 -9.02
CA ALA A 223 -2.29 -24.84 -7.66
C ALA A 223 -3.70 -24.32 -7.31
N ILE A 224 -4.15 -23.26 -8.00
CA ILE A 224 -5.45 -22.61 -7.79
C ILE A 224 -6.31 -22.59 -9.08
N ASP A 225 -5.86 -23.29 -10.13
CA ASP A 225 -6.50 -23.39 -11.45
C ASP A 225 -7.07 -22.06 -11.98
N THR A 226 -6.27 -20.99 -11.90
CA THR A 226 -6.72 -19.63 -12.23
C THR A 226 -5.82 -18.96 -13.26
N LEU A 227 -6.44 -18.19 -14.17
CA LEU A 227 -5.78 -17.35 -15.18
C LEU A 227 -5.83 -15.87 -14.80
N PHE A 228 -4.66 -15.27 -14.72
CA PHE A 228 -4.46 -13.85 -14.46
C PHE A 228 -4.07 -13.14 -15.75
N TYR A 229 -4.77 -12.06 -16.07
CA TYR A 229 -4.32 -11.09 -17.06
C TYR A 229 -3.71 -9.98 -16.23
N GLU A 230 -2.40 -10.01 -16.05
CA GLU A 230 -1.73 -9.18 -15.03
C GLU A 230 -1.59 -7.74 -15.52
N THR A 231 -1.85 -6.76 -14.65
CA THR A 231 -1.63 -5.35 -15.04
C THR A 231 -0.15 -5.00 -15.11
N ALA A 232 0.71 -5.75 -14.41
CA ALA A 232 2.17 -5.69 -14.57
C ALA A 232 2.85 -7.00 -14.18
N CYS A 233 3.70 -7.51 -15.08
CA CYS A 233 4.31 -8.84 -14.97
C CYS A 233 5.84 -8.77 -14.98
N GLY A 234 6.45 -8.88 -13.79
CA GLY A 234 7.92 -8.88 -13.65
C GLY A 234 8.58 -10.12 -14.29
N SER A 235 7.96 -11.29 -14.14
CA SER A 235 8.46 -12.55 -14.73
C SER A 235 8.31 -12.53 -16.25
N GLY A 236 7.19 -12.06 -16.80
CA GLY A 236 6.98 -11.90 -18.24
C GLY A 236 7.94 -10.89 -18.88
N THR A 237 8.19 -9.77 -18.19
CA THR A 237 9.22 -8.78 -18.57
C THR A 237 10.62 -9.41 -18.63
N THR A 238 10.93 -10.28 -17.67
CA THR A 238 12.22 -11.00 -17.62
C THR A 238 12.32 -12.02 -18.73
N ALA A 239 11.26 -12.79 -18.99
CA ALA A 239 11.24 -13.80 -20.05
C ALA A 239 11.44 -13.16 -21.43
N LEU A 240 10.77 -12.03 -21.71
CA LEU A 240 11.01 -11.25 -22.92
C LEU A 240 12.47 -10.79 -23.00
N GLY A 241 13.02 -10.23 -21.92
CA GLY A 241 14.42 -9.78 -21.89
C GLY A 241 15.43 -10.89 -22.17
N LEU A 242 15.23 -12.07 -21.59
CA LEU A 242 16.07 -13.24 -21.82
C LEU A 242 15.98 -13.72 -23.28
N ALA A 243 14.77 -13.78 -23.84
CA ALA A 243 14.56 -14.15 -25.24
C ALA A 243 15.25 -13.17 -26.20
N LEU A 244 15.16 -11.86 -25.93
CA LEU A 244 15.83 -10.82 -26.72
C LEU A 244 17.36 -10.91 -26.61
N ALA A 245 17.88 -11.07 -25.39
CA ALA A 245 19.32 -11.21 -25.16
C ALA A 245 19.90 -12.45 -25.86
N LEU A 246 19.17 -13.57 -25.83
CA LEU A 246 19.55 -14.80 -26.53
C LEU A 246 19.49 -14.63 -28.06
N LYS A 247 18.42 -14.03 -28.57
CA LYS A 247 18.22 -13.78 -30.01
C LYS A 247 19.36 -12.94 -30.58
N ASP A 248 19.72 -11.87 -29.87
CA ASP A 248 20.74 -10.92 -30.32
C ASP A 248 22.16 -11.30 -29.85
N LYS A 249 22.29 -12.36 -29.03
CA LYS A 249 23.54 -12.81 -28.39
C LYS A 249 24.30 -11.68 -27.70
N LYS A 250 23.58 -10.82 -26.97
CA LYS A 250 24.16 -9.65 -26.31
C LYS A 250 23.40 -9.28 -25.05
N SER A 251 24.11 -8.61 -24.14
CA SER A 251 23.49 -8.05 -22.94
C SER A 251 22.51 -6.94 -23.32
N ILE A 252 21.40 -6.84 -22.58
CA ILE A 252 20.47 -5.71 -22.66
C ILE A 252 20.48 -4.94 -21.35
N ARG A 253 20.31 -3.61 -21.41
CA ARG A 253 20.37 -2.74 -20.24
C ARG A 253 19.24 -1.74 -20.25
N GLY A 254 18.42 -1.77 -19.20
CA GLY A 254 17.38 -0.77 -18.96
C GLY A 254 16.31 -0.67 -20.06
N VAL A 255 16.06 -1.75 -20.82
CA VAL A 255 15.08 -1.72 -21.92
C VAL A 255 13.67 -1.57 -21.33
N PRO A 256 12.91 -0.51 -21.67
CA PRO A 256 11.60 -0.30 -21.10
C PRO A 256 10.57 -1.24 -21.72
N ILE A 257 9.83 -1.95 -20.86
CA ILE A 257 8.71 -2.81 -21.24
C ILE A 257 7.42 -2.23 -20.64
N LEU A 258 6.58 -1.65 -21.50
CA LEU A 258 5.28 -1.11 -21.16
C LEU A 258 4.32 -2.25 -20.76
N GLN A 259 3.74 -2.13 -19.58
CA GLN A 259 2.78 -3.10 -19.03
C GLN A 259 1.34 -2.69 -19.38
N PRO A 260 0.34 -3.59 -19.21
CA PRO A 260 -1.07 -3.22 -19.40
C PRO A 260 -1.54 -2.07 -18.51
N SER A 261 -0.94 -1.89 -17.33
CA SER A 261 -1.16 -0.75 -16.43
C SER A 261 -0.80 0.62 -17.04
N GLY A 262 -0.06 0.64 -18.15
CA GLY A 262 0.50 1.85 -18.75
C GLY A 262 1.82 2.32 -18.13
N LEU A 263 2.32 1.66 -17.10
CA LEU A 263 3.61 1.96 -16.49
C LEU A 263 4.70 1.00 -17.01
N PRO A 264 5.93 1.48 -17.28
CA PRO A 264 7.00 0.62 -17.75
C PRO A 264 7.71 -0.12 -16.62
N ILE A 265 8.16 -1.34 -16.91
CA ILE A 265 9.18 -2.06 -16.16
C ILE A 265 10.41 -2.20 -17.07
N LYS A 266 11.56 -1.70 -16.61
CA LYS A 266 12.83 -1.81 -17.32
C LYS A 266 13.47 -3.16 -17.04
N ILE A 267 14.00 -3.82 -18.07
CA ILE A 267 14.73 -5.09 -17.96
C ILE A 267 16.20 -4.92 -18.33
N SER A 268 17.07 -5.50 -17.52
CA SER A 268 18.48 -5.71 -17.84
C SER A 268 18.80 -7.19 -17.75
N VAL A 269 19.54 -7.71 -18.72
CA VAL A 269 20.03 -9.09 -18.76
C VAL A 269 21.50 -9.07 -19.13
N GLU A 270 22.32 -9.75 -18.34
CA GLU A 270 23.73 -9.99 -18.63
C GLU A 270 23.86 -11.28 -19.43
N TYR A 271 24.34 -11.14 -20.67
CA TYR A 271 24.65 -12.24 -21.58
C TYR A 271 26.16 -12.44 -21.64
N THR A 272 26.60 -13.69 -21.50
CA THR A 272 27.99 -14.14 -21.64
C THR A 272 28.06 -15.30 -22.64
N GLU A 273 29.26 -15.69 -23.06
CA GLU A 273 29.42 -16.85 -23.95
C GLU A 273 29.00 -18.17 -23.30
N GLU A 274 29.07 -18.25 -21.97
CA GLU A 274 28.78 -19.46 -21.18
C GLU A 274 27.32 -19.54 -20.70
N GLY A 275 26.55 -18.46 -20.83
CA GLY A 275 25.18 -18.39 -20.31
C GLY A 275 24.74 -16.97 -19.91
N PHE A 276 23.67 -16.89 -19.12
CA PHE A 276 23.22 -15.65 -18.50
C PHE A 276 23.94 -15.41 -17.17
N GLY A 277 24.53 -14.22 -17.00
CA GLY A 277 25.16 -13.79 -15.75
C GLY A 277 24.14 -13.30 -14.70
N GLY A 278 22.98 -12.83 -15.15
CA GLY A 278 21.89 -12.40 -14.29
C GLY A 278 20.82 -11.59 -15.02
N ALA A 279 19.67 -11.40 -14.37
CA ALA A 279 18.62 -10.51 -14.83
C ALA A 279 18.08 -9.65 -13.68
N GLN A 280 17.64 -8.44 -14.01
CA GLN A 280 17.09 -7.48 -13.06
C GLN A 280 15.95 -6.69 -13.70
N ILE A 281 14.85 -6.58 -12.96
CA ILE A 281 13.77 -5.63 -13.28
C ILE A 281 13.92 -4.35 -12.47
N GLN A 282 13.51 -3.23 -13.04
CA GLN A 282 13.57 -1.91 -12.43
C GLN A 282 12.35 -1.08 -12.83
N GLY A 283 11.85 -0.23 -11.94
CA GLY A 283 10.81 0.73 -12.29
C GLY A 283 10.26 1.50 -11.08
N PRO A 284 9.26 2.37 -11.31
CA PRO A 284 8.66 3.14 -10.24
C PRO A 284 7.89 2.24 -9.26
N VAL A 285 7.90 2.66 -8.00
CA VAL A 285 7.09 2.10 -6.92
C VAL A 285 6.43 3.26 -6.19
N GLU A 286 5.10 3.22 -6.09
CA GLU A 286 4.31 4.24 -5.40
C GLU A 286 3.67 3.65 -4.14
N VAL A 287 3.58 4.43 -3.06
CA VAL A 287 2.78 4.05 -1.88
C VAL A 287 1.36 4.56 -2.09
N ILE A 288 0.40 3.64 -2.10
CA ILE A 288 -1.02 3.93 -2.34
C ILE A 288 -1.75 4.19 -1.03
N ALA A 289 -1.49 3.36 -0.01
CA ALA A 289 -2.07 3.50 1.32
C ALA A 289 -1.13 2.89 2.36
N THR A 290 -1.25 3.36 3.61
CA THR A 290 -0.66 2.72 4.79
C THR A 290 -1.75 2.59 5.82
N GLY A 291 -1.76 1.52 6.58
CA GLY A 291 -2.78 1.36 7.60
C GLY A 291 -2.56 0.13 8.46
N THR A 292 -3.60 -0.21 9.19
CA THR A 292 -3.61 -1.34 10.10
C THR A 292 -4.91 -2.12 9.91
N LEU A 293 -4.80 -3.44 9.80
CA LEU A 293 -5.93 -4.36 9.80
C LEU A 293 -6.22 -4.77 11.25
N GLU A 294 -7.46 -4.59 11.68
CA GLU A 294 -7.95 -4.97 13.00
C GLU A 294 -8.85 -6.19 12.87
N GLU A 295 -8.36 -7.34 13.33
CA GLU A 295 -9.18 -8.55 13.46
C GLU A 295 -10.00 -8.45 14.75
N ASN A 296 -11.32 -8.51 14.62
CA ASN A 296 -12.24 -8.42 15.75
C ASN A 296 -13.26 -9.56 15.73
N ALA A 297 -13.81 -9.90 16.90
CA ALA A 297 -14.79 -10.97 17.02
C ALA A 297 -16.10 -10.67 16.26
N ASP A 298 -16.47 -9.38 16.16
CA ASP A 298 -17.71 -8.95 15.51
C ASP A 298 -17.56 -8.79 13.98
N PHE A 299 -16.49 -8.11 13.54
CA PHE A 299 -16.16 -7.87 12.13
C PHE A 299 -14.73 -7.31 11.99
N ASP A 300 -14.06 -7.65 10.89
CA ASP A 300 -12.77 -7.06 10.55
C ASP A 300 -12.94 -5.64 10.00
N TYR A 301 -12.01 -4.76 10.32
CA TYR A 301 -11.95 -3.41 9.75
C TYR A 301 -10.51 -2.97 9.58
N ILE A 302 -10.29 -2.03 8.67
CA ILE A 302 -9.00 -1.37 8.51
C ILE A 302 -9.07 0.05 9.02
N VAL A 303 -7.94 0.59 9.45
CA VAL A 303 -7.70 2.02 9.59
C VAL A 303 -6.59 2.39 8.62
N GLU A 304 -6.87 3.25 7.65
CA GLU A 304 -5.89 3.65 6.63
C GLU A 304 -5.67 5.16 6.62
N GLN A 305 -4.43 5.56 6.35
CA GLN A 305 -4.04 6.94 6.10
C GLN A 305 -4.23 7.28 4.62
N VAL A 306 -4.83 8.43 4.35
CA VAL A 306 -5.03 8.93 2.99
C VAL A 306 -3.71 9.50 2.47
N LYS A 307 -3.21 8.95 1.35
CA LYS A 307 -1.90 9.32 0.75
C LYS A 307 -2.00 10.12 -0.54
N SER A 308 -3.17 10.16 -1.19
CA SER A 308 -3.33 10.90 -2.44
C SER A 308 -4.67 11.61 -2.54
N LYS A 309 -4.70 12.69 -3.32
CA LYS A 309 -5.95 13.41 -3.63
C LYS A 309 -6.98 12.52 -4.32
N LYS A 310 -6.53 11.64 -5.22
CA LYS A 310 -7.40 10.66 -5.90
C LYS A 310 -8.08 9.72 -4.90
N GLN A 311 -7.34 9.24 -3.91
CA GLN A 311 -7.89 8.40 -2.83
C GLN A 311 -8.90 9.20 -1.99
N LEU A 312 -8.55 10.43 -1.58
CA LEU A 312 -9.46 11.29 -0.81
C LEU A 312 -10.79 11.52 -1.55
N THR A 313 -10.72 11.90 -2.83
CA THR A 313 -11.91 12.13 -3.66
C THR A 313 -12.78 10.88 -3.75
N SER A 314 -12.16 9.70 -3.89
CA SER A 314 -12.89 8.43 -3.87
C SER A 314 -13.57 8.19 -2.52
N LEU A 315 -12.89 8.42 -1.39
CA LEU A 315 -13.47 8.25 -0.05
C LEU A 315 -14.63 9.22 0.22
N LEU A 316 -14.51 10.48 -0.21
CA LEU A 316 -15.57 11.49 -0.12
C LEU A 316 -16.83 11.06 -0.88
N GLN A 317 -16.66 10.58 -2.12
CA GLN A 317 -17.75 10.06 -2.95
C GLN A 317 -18.37 8.77 -2.40
N ASN A 318 -17.58 7.96 -1.68
CA ASN A 318 -17.99 6.64 -1.19
C ASN A 318 -18.24 6.62 0.33
N GLY A 319 -18.85 7.69 0.86
CA GLY A 319 -19.50 7.69 2.17
C GLY A 319 -18.84 8.54 3.26
N LEU A 320 -17.66 9.14 3.03
CA LEU A 320 -17.01 9.96 4.05
C LEU A 320 -17.80 11.24 4.34
N VAL A 321 -18.36 11.88 3.30
CA VAL A 321 -19.24 13.06 3.45
C VAL A 321 -20.45 12.73 4.32
N LYS A 322 -21.15 11.64 3.97
CA LYS A 322 -22.31 11.17 4.71
C LYS A 322 -21.99 10.85 6.17
N LEU A 323 -20.88 10.17 6.43
CA LEU A 323 -20.49 9.86 7.81
C LEU A 323 -20.17 11.13 8.60
N TYR A 324 -19.47 12.10 8.00
CA TYR A 324 -19.18 13.37 8.65
C TYR A 324 -20.47 14.08 9.07
N GLN A 325 -21.41 14.25 8.14
CA GLN A 325 -22.72 14.86 8.41
C GLN A 325 -23.45 14.13 9.55
N GLN A 326 -23.49 12.78 9.52
CA GLN A 326 -24.13 11.98 10.57
C GLN A 326 -23.46 12.10 11.95
N VAL A 327 -22.14 12.23 11.98
CA VAL A 327 -21.39 12.36 13.25
C VAL A 327 -21.71 13.68 13.94
N PHE A 328 -21.83 14.77 13.17
CA PHE A 328 -22.03 16.13 13.69
C PHE A 328 -23.49 16.57 13.74
N SER A 329 -24.43 15.89 13.07
CA SER A 329 -25.87 16.15 13.20
C SER A 329 -26.44 15.73 14.55
N ASP A 330 -25.77 14.79 15.24
CA ASP A 330 -26.18 14.25 16.53
C ASP A 330 -25.54 15.01 17.71
N ALA A 331 -26.06 14.77 18.92
CA ALA A 331 -25.45 15.24 20.16
C ALA A 331 -23.95 14.84 20.26
N PRO A 332 -23.08 15.74 20.77
CA PRO A 332 -23.36 17.04 21.38
C PRO A 332 -23.31 18.23 20.40
N TYR A 333 -23.16 17.99 19.10
CA TYR A 333 -22.84 19.04 18.12
C TYR A 333 -24.11 19.69 17.56
N PHE A 334 -25.02 18.88 17.01
CA PHE A 334 -26.24 19.37 16.35
C PHE A 334 -25.93 20.41 15.26
N GLU A 335 -24.98 20.08 14.39
CA GLU A 335 -24.52 20.92 13.29
C GLU A 335 -24.99 20.32 11.94
N GLU A 336 -25.24 21.18 10.95
CA GLU A 336 -25.65 20.79 9.60
C GLU A 336 -24.60 21.30 8.60
N PHE A 337 -24.20 20.44 7.66
CA PHE A 337 -23.16 20.73 6.68
C PHE A 337 -23.58 20.27 5.29
N THR A 338 -23.36 21.09 4.26
CA THR A 338 -23.55 20.68 2.86
C THR A 338 -22.41 19.77 2.40
N ASP A 339 -22.63 19.03 1.30
CA ASP A 339 -21.61 18.18 0.72
C ASP A 339 -20.37 19.01 0.30
N GLU A 340 -20.58 20.21 -0.25
CA GLU A 340 -19.52 21.12 -0.67
C GLU A 340 -18.67 21.60 0.51
N GLU A 341 -19.29 21.89 1.65
CA GLU A 341 -18.58 22.31 2.87
C GLU A 341 -17.68 21.20 3.38
N VAL A 342 -18.20 19.97 3.49
CA VAL A 342 -17.42 18.82 3.96
C VAL A 342 -16.26 18.52 2.99
N ILE A 343 -16.51 18.57 1.68
CA ILE A 343 -15.45 18.39 0.68
C ILE A 343 -14.37 19.47 0.83
N ALA A 344 -14.75 20.74 1.02
CA ALA A 344 -13.80 21.82 1.23
C ALA A 344 -12.98 21.64 2.52
N TYR A 345 -13.59 21.17 3.60
CA TYR A 345 -12.88 20.86 4.84
C TYR A 345 -11.85 19.76 4.65
N TYR A 346 -12.23 18.62 4.04
CA TYR A 346 -11.29 17.52 3.81
C TYR A 346 -10.18 17.88 2.83
N ASP A 347 -10.46 18.75 1.85
CA ASP A 347 -9.44 19.29 0.96
C ASP A 347 -8.41 20.13 1.72
N ASN A 348 -8.88 20.96 2.66
CA ASN A 348 -8.02 21.73 3.56
C ASN A 348 -7.25 20.82 4.54
N TYR A 349 -7.91 19.83 5.12
CA TYR A 349 -7.29 18.88 6.06
C TYR A 349 -6.19 18.06 5.39
N PHE A 350 -6.44 17.53 4.20
CA PHE A 350 -5.46 16.75 3.43
C PHE A 350 -4.27 17.62 3.00
N LYS A 351 -4.51 18.90 2.68
CA LYS A 351 -3.43 19.83 2.32
C LYS A 351 -2.53 20.17 3.51
N ASN A 352 -3.09 20.31 4.71
CA ASN A 352 -2.39 20.83 5.87
C ASN A 352 -2.02 19.77 6.91
N GLY A 353 -2.26 18.49 6.63
CA GLY A 353 -2.21 17.47 7.67
C GLY A 353 -2.33 16.04 7.20
N LEU A 354 -2.74 15.19 8.15
CA LEU A 354 -2.96 13.77 8.00
C LEU A 354 -4.46 13.50 8.18
N VAL A 355 -5.02 12.69 7.28
CA VAL A 355 -6.38 12.18 7.36
C VAL A 355 -6.31 10.67 7.43
N SER A 356 -6.95 10.08 8.44
CA SER A 356 -7.15 8.63 8.54
C SER A 356 -8.62 8.28 8.49
N VAL A 357 -8.93 7.14 7.88
CA VAL A 357 -10.30 6.64 7.70
C VAL A 357 -10.36 5.18 8.15
N ALA A 358 -11.37 4.83 8.93
CA ALA A 358 -11.69 3.45 9.28
C ALA A 358 -12.77 2.89 8.37
N ARG A 359 -12.57 1.68 7.85
CA ARG A 359 -13.52 0.99 6.94
C ARG A 359 -13.73 -0.47 7.32
N ASN A 360 -14.96 -0.93 7.23
CA ASN A 360 -15.28 -2.37 7.20
C ASN A 360 -15.88 -2.75 5.83
N GLU A 361 -16.32 -3.99 5.66
CA GLU A 361 -16.94 -4.46 4.40
C GLU A 361 -18.20 -3.67 3.97
N ARG A 362 -18.85 -2.96 4.91
CA ARG A 362 -20.07 -2.18 4.65
C ARG A 362 -19.81 -0.73 4.29
N GLY A 363 -18.57 -0.24 4.47
CA GLY A 363 -18.18 1.12 4.14
C GLY A 363 -17.36 1.81 5.22
N ILE A 364 -17.39 3.14 5.20
CA ILE A 364 -16.63 3.98 6.12
C ILE A 364 -17.35 4.06 7.47
N ILE A 365 -16.61 3.81 8.55
CA ILE A 365 -17.14 3.71 9.92
C ILE A 365 -16.50 4.71 10.89
N GLY A 366 -15.42 5.37 10.47
CA GLY A 366 -14.76 6.39 11.29
C GLY A 366 -13.74 7.21 10.50
N PHE A 367 -13.35 8.35 11.07
CA PHE A 367 -12.29 9.21 10.56
C PHE A 367 -11.57 9.93 11.71
N ALA A 368 -10.32 10.29 11.47
CA ALA A 368 -9.54 11.17 12.33
C ALA A 368 -8.70 12.13 11.49
N VAL A 369 -8.52 13.36 11.97
CA VAL A 369 -7.78 14.41 11.28
C VAL A 369 -6.84 15.12 12.23
N THR A 370 -5.60 15.30 11.79
CA THR A 370 -4.64 16.20 12.42
C THR A 370 -4.04 17.12 11.38
N ILE A 371 -4.00 18.42 11.66
CA ILE A 371 -3.39 19.45 10.79
C ILE A 371 -2.23 20.13 11.50
N ALA A 372 -1.39 20.88 10.78
CA ALA A 372 -0.46 21.81 11.42
C ALA A 372 -1.24 22.82 12.26
N LEU A 373 -0.81 23.10 13.49
CA LEU A 373 -1.50 24.06 14.36
C LEU A 373 -1.53 25.46 13.72
N SER A 374 -0.52 25.83 12.93
CA SER A 374 -0.50 27.08 12.16
C SER A 374 -1.63 27.22 11.13
N ALA A 375 -2.30 26.12 10.75
CA ALA A 375 -3.48 26.16 9.89
C ALA A 375 -4.78 26.56 10.65
N GLU A 376 -4.73 26.70 11.97
CA GLU A 376 -5.82 27.15 12.85
C GLU A 376 -5.42 28.42 13.62
N PRO A 377 -5.50 29.62 12.99
CA PRO A 377 -4.89 30.84 13.53
C PRO A 377 -5.36 31.23 14.93
N GLU A 378 -6.66 31.09 15.22
CA GLU A 378 -7.21 31.45 16.53
C GLU A 378 -6.62 30.57 17.64
N ILE A 379 -6.52 29.26 17.40
CA ILE A 379 -5.96 28.31 18.35
C ILE A 379 -4.45 28.48 18.44
N ALA A 380 -3.77 28.73 17.32
CA ALA A 380 -2.33 29.00 17.27
C ALA A 380 -1.95 30.22 18.13
N GLU A 381 -2.68 31.33 18.00
CA GLU A 381 -2.43 32.54 18.79
C GLU A 381 -2.70 32.34 20.28
N LEU A 382 -3.76 31.58 20.63
CA LEU A 382 -4.00 31.20 22.02
C LEU A 382 -2.84 30.35 22.56
N SER A 383 -2.40 29.36 21.79
CA SER A 383 -1.37 28.39 22.18
C SER A 383 -0.01 29.04 22.46
N LYS A 384 0.35 30.11 21.74
CA LYS A 384 1.58 30.88 21.98
C LYS A 384 1.66 31.42 23.41
N LYS A 385 0.53 31.82 24.01
CA LYS A 385 0.46 32.33 25.39
C LYS A 385 0.82 31.27 26.43
N PHE A 386 0.74 30.00 26.06
CA PHE A 386 1.05 28.84 26.90
C PHE A 386 2.38 28.18 26.51
N GLY A 387 3.22 28.87 25.73
CA GLY A 387 4.56 28.39 25.35
C GLY A 387 4.55 27.27 24.30
N ILE A 388 3.43 27.08 23.58
CA ILE A 388 3.30 26.09 22.51
C ILE A 388 3.66 26.76 21.18
N ASP A 389 4.65 26.18 20.50
CA ASP A 389 5.13 26.63 19.20
C ASP A 389 4.24 26.06 18.07
N PRO A 390 3.44 26.88 17.35
CA PRO A 390 2.55 26.38 16.30
C PRO A 390 3.26 25.70 15.14
N GLU A 391 4.52 26.03 14.87
CA GLU A 391 5.30 25.45 13.78
C GLU A 391 5.81 24.04 14.10
N LYS A 392 5.79 23.64 15.38
CA LYS A 392 6.21 22.32 15.86
C LYS A 392 5.07 21.50 16.46
N THR A 393 3.84 21.98 16.28
CA THR A 393 2.65 21.41 16.90
C THR A 393 1.64 21.00 15.85
N SER A 394 1.16 19.77 15.94
CA SER A 394 -0.02 19.30 15.23
C SER A 394 -1.27 19.54 16.07
N TYR A 395 -2.35 19.95 15.44
CA TYR A 395 -3.67 20.08 16.04
C TYR A 395 -4.56 18.91 15.61
N PHE A 396 -5.06 18.14 16.58
CA PHE A 396 -6.05 17.08 16.35
C PHE A 396 -7.41 17.74 16.15
N ALA A 397 -7.78 17.92 14.87
CA ALA A 397 -8.91 18.73 14.46
C ALA A 397 -10.23 17.98 14.57
N GLU A 398 -10.29 16.77 14.00
CA GLU A 398 -11.55 16.03 13.87
C GLU A 398 -11.42 14.57 14.30
N LEU A 399 -12.48 14.06 14.92
CA LEU A 399 -12.66 12.65 15.25
C LEU A 399 -14.14 12.27 15.12
N GLY A 400 -14.45 11.29 14.29
CA GLY A 400 -15.80 10.78 14.11
C GLY A 400 -15.83 9.27 14.04
N ILE A 401 -16.80 8.67 14.74
CA ILE A 401 -17.11 7.23 14.69
C ILE A 401 -18.63 7.09 14.55
N THR A 402 -19.08 6.17 13.69
CA THR A 402 -20.51 5.87 13.54
C THR A 402 -21.13 5.45 14.88
N LYS A 403 -22.37 5.87 15.12
CA LYS A 403 -23.02 5.83 16.43
C LYS A 403 -23.08 4.42 17.02
N GLU A 404 -23.36 3.42 16.19
CA GLU A 404 -23.57 2.02 16.56
C GLU A 404 -22.28 1.34 17.08
N LEU A 405 -21.14 1.94 16.75
CA LEU A 405 -19.80 1.42 17.00
C LEU A 405 -19.04 2.19 18.08
N ARG A 406 -19.61 3.29 18.60
CA ARG A 406 -19.03 4.04 19.72
C ARG A 406 -18.93 3.16 20.97
N GLY A 407 -17.90 3.39 21.78
CA GLY A 407 -17.64 2.63 23.01
C GLY A 407 -17.00 1.24 22.82
N ARG A 408 -16.71 0.84 21.57
CA ARG A 408 -16.07 -0.46 21.25
C ARG A 408 -14.56 -0.36 20.96
N GLY A 409 -13.88 0.68 21.44
CA GLY A 409 -12.44 0.87 21.26
C GLY A 409 -11.98 1.46 19.91
N MET A 410 -12.86 1.57 18.91
CA MET A 410 -12.49 2.12 17.59
C MET A 410 -11.95 3.56 17.62
N GLY A 411 -12.51 4.43 18.48
CA GLY A 411 -12.00 5.79 18.66
C GLY A 411 -10.56 5.81 19.18
N GLU A 412 -10.21 4.88 20.08
CA GLU A 412 -8.84 4.72 20.58
C GLU A 412 -7.92 4.25 19.47
N ARG A 413 -8.34 3.25 18.68
CA ARG A 413 -7.52 2.67 17.62
C ARG A 413 -7.24 3.66 16.49
N ILE A 414 -8.24 4.40 16.00
CA ILE A 414 -8.03 5.38 14.93
C ILE A 414 -7.19 6.56 15.41
N CYS A 415 -7.37 7.03 16.65
CA CYS A 415 -6.49 8.05 17.22
C CYS A 415 -5.06 7.54 17.36
N GLN A 416 -4.84 6.28 17.76
CA GLN A 416 -3.50 5.72 17.85
C GLN A 416 -2.82 5.67 16.48
N GLU A 417 -3.51 5.17 15.45
CA GLU A 417 -3.01 5.17 14.05
C GLU A 417 -2.67 6.61 13.59
N GLN A 418 -3.55 7.57 13.90
CA GLN A 418 -3.34 8.98 13.59
C GLN A 418 -2.06 9.53 14.23
N LEU A 419 -1.81 9.23 15.51
CA LEU A 419 -0.62 9.68 16.24
C LEU A 419 0.65 8.98 15.76
N GLU A 420 0.58 7.69 15.43
CA GLU A 420 1.68 6.91 14.88
C GLU A 420 2.11 7.43 13.49
N GLY A 421 1.19 8.05 12.75
CA GLY A 421 1.47 8.74 11.49
C GLY A 421 2.15 10.10 11.63
N LEU A 422 2.22 10.70 12.82
CA LEU A 422 2.84 12.02 13.02
C LEU A 422 4.36 11.95 13.19
N LEU A 423 5.03 13.09 12.95
CA LEU A 423 6.48 13.21 13.13
C LEU A 423 6.88 13.02 14.60
N LYS A 424 7.89 12.20 14.85
CA LYS A 424 8.43 12.00 16.21
C LYS A 424 8.97 13.30 16.80
N GLY A 425 8.76 13.51 18.09
CA GLY A 425 9.17 14.72 18.79
C GLY A 425 8.23 15.90 18.57
N CYS A 426 7.20 15.79 17.74
CA CYS A 426 6.19 16.84 17.62
C CYS A 426 5.30 16.90 18.85
N THR A 427 4.73 18.08 19.09
CA THR A 427 3.67 18.27 20.07
C THR A 427 2.34 18.07 19.37
N VAL A 428 1.37 17.45 20.03
CA VAL A 428 -0.01 17.31 19.56
C VAL A 428 -0.93 18.01 20.54
N LEU A 429 -1.70 18.96 20.05
CA LEU A 429 -2.73 19.69 20.78
C LEU A 429 -4.10 19.18 20.35
N VAL A 430 -5.01 18.99 21.30
CA VAL A 430 -6.42 18.70 21.01
C VAL A 430 -7.32 19.62 21.81
N ARG A 431 -8.40 20.08 21.19
CA ARG A 431 -9.45 20.88 21.82
C ARG A 431 -10.72 20.05 21.90
N THR A 432 -11.38 20.06 23.05
CA THR A 432 -12.69 19.41 23.20
C THR A 432 -13.59 20.19 24.16
N ALA A 433 -14.89 19.90 24.18
CA ALA A 433 -15.81 20.53 25.12
C ALA A 433 -15.47 20.12 26.56
N ALA A 434 -15.59 21.06 27.49
CA ALA A 434 -15.31 20.84 28.91
C ALA A 434 -16.23 19.77 29.54
N ASP A 435 -17.42 19.58 28.99
CA ASP A 435 -18.42 18.58 29.37
C ASP A 435 -18.39 17.31 28.50
N ASN A 436 -17.54 17.24 27.47
CA ASN A 436 -17.33 16.02 26.68
C ASN A 436 -16.38 15.05 27.40
N PHE A 437 -16.86 14.46 28.50
CA PHE A 437 -16.09 13.53 29.33
C PHE A 437 -15.63 12.28 28.58
N ILE A 438 -16.37 11.85 27.54
CA ILE A 438 -16.01 10.69 26.72
C ILE A 438 -14.73 10.99 25.93
N ALA A 439 -14.68 12.12 25.22
CA ALA A 439 -13.50 12.53 24.45
C ALA A 439 -12.30 12.81 25.38
N GLN A 440 -12.51 13.51 26.50
CA GLN A 440 -11.45 13.75 27.47
C GLN A 440 -10.87 12.45 28.05
N THR A 441 -11.71 11.47 28.37
CA THR A 441 -11.27 10.16 28.87
C THR A 441 -10.46 9.42 27.81
N LEU A 442 -10.92 9.44 26.56
CA LEU A 442 -10.20 8.87 25.42
C LEU A 442 -8.80 9.48 25.28
N TYR A 443 -8.69 10.81 25.21
CA TYR A 443 -7.39 11.47 25.05
C TYR A 443 -6.48 11.25 26.26
N LYS A 444 -7.01 11.26 27.49
CA LYS A 444 -6.24 10.94 28.70
C LYS A 444 -5.69 9.50 28.68
N LYS A 445 -6.47 8.51 28.22
CA LYS A 445 -5.98 7.13 28.00
C LYS A 445 -4.86 7.06 26.98
N LEU A 446 -4.93 7.88 25.93
CA LEU A 446 -3.88 8.01 24.92
C LEU A 446 -2.66 8.81 25.40
N GLY A 447 -2.63 9.26 26.66
CA GLY A 447 -1.50 9.95 27.27
C GLY A 447 -1.48 11.47 27.09
N PHE A 448 -2.60 12.08 26.66
CA PHE A 448 -2.73 13.53 26.66
C PHE A 448 -2.93 14.07 28.09
N GLN A 449 -2.34 15.24 28.34
CA GLN A 449 -2.44 15.97 29.61
C GLN A 449 -3.18 17.28 29.39
N GLU A 450 -4.10 17.62 30.28
CA GLU A 450 -4.82 18.89 30.21
C GLU A 450 -3.86 20.06 30.46
N ILE A 451 -3.95 21.10 29.64
CA ILE A 451 -3.22 22.35 29.86
C ILE A 451 -4.06 23.20 30.81
N ILE A 452 -3.58 23.32 32.05
CA ILE A 452 -4.24 24.12 33.08
C ILE A 452 -4.42 25.56 32.57
N GLU A 453 -5.59 26.14 32.81
CA GLU A 453 -5.99 27.51 32.43
C GLU A 453 -6.14 27.82 30.94
N MET A 454 -5.66 26.97 30.03
CA MET A 454 -5.91 27.14 28.60
C MET A 454 -7.37 26.74 28.31
N LYS A 455 -8.24 27.75 28.19
CA LYS A 455 -9.68 27.62 27.95
C LYS A 455 -10.13 28.62 26.89
N GLN A 456 -11.18 28.25 26.17
CA GLN A 456 -11.81 29.11 25.16
C GLN A 456 -13.32 28.96 25.27
N ASP A 457 -14.05 30.06 25.40
CA ASP A 457 -15.51 30.05 25.40
C ASP A 457 -15.98 30.32 23.96
N VAL A 458 -16.67 29.36 23.36
CA VAL A 458 -17.13 29.43 21.96
C VAL A 458 -18.64 29.65 21.95
N PHE A 459 -19.11 30.66 21.22
CA PHE A 459 -20.53 30.95 21.07
C PHE A 459 -21.07 30.25 19.84
N GLN A 460 -22.03 29.34 20.03
CA GLN A 460 -22.73 28.66 18.94
C GLN A 460 -24.24 28.85 19.06
N THR A 461 -24.90 28.97 17.92
CA THR A 461 -26.36 28.96 17.80
C THR A 461 -26.79 27.54 17.47
N ARG A 462 -27.60 26.91 18.34
CA ARG A 462 -28.12 25.55 18.13
C ARG A 462 -29.22 25.53 17.07
N ILE A 463 -29.63 24.34 16.63
CA ILE A 463 -30.71 24.10 15.65
C ILE A 463 -32.05 24.75 16.09
N ASP A 464 -32.28 24.89 17.41
CA ASP A 464 -33.46 25.55 17.97
C ASP A 464 -33.35 27.09 18.06
N GLY A 465 -32.23 27.66 17.61
CA GLY A 465 -31.96 29.10 17.64
C GLY A 465 -31.39 29.61 18.97
N ALA A 466 -31.18 28.76 19.97
CA ALA A 466 -30.60 29.16 21.25
C ALA A 466 -29.09 29.42 21.15
N ALA A 467 -28.64 30.56 21.67
CA ALA A 467 -27.22 30.86 21.82
C ALA A 467 -26.68 30.18 23.09
N GLN A 468 -25.68 29.32 22.93
CA GLN A 468 -25.00 28.66 24.04
C GLN A 468 -23.51 28.96 24.00
N THR A 469 -22.94 29.22 25.18
CA THR A 469 -21.49 29.31 25.34
C THR A 469 -20.95 27.93 25.71
N ASP A 470 -20.22 27.32 24.79
CA ASP A 470 -19.54 26.05 25.00
C ASP A 470 -18.09 26.31 25.42
N ARG A 471 -17.78 25.98 26.67
CA ARG A 471 -16.41 26.05 27.17
C ARG A 471 -15.58 24.92 26.58
N ARG A 472 -14.46 25.26 25.97
CA ARG A 472 -13.47 24.33 25.43
C ARG A 472 -12.25 24.24 26.35
N VAL A 473 -11.74 23.03 26.50
CA VAL A 473 -10.50 22.71 27.20
C VAL A 473 -9.48 22.13 26.23
N PHE A 474 -8.21 22.30 26.54
CA PHE A 474 -7.11 21.87 25.70
C PHE A 474 -6.28 20.80 26.39
N LEU A 475 -5.89 19.77 25.63
CA LEU A 475 -4.98 18.74 26.08
C LEU A 475 -3.80 18.63 25.13
N VAL A 476 -2.64 18.25 25.67
CA VAL A 476 -1.38 18.18 24.94
C VAL A 476 -0.70 16.83 25.15
N LYS A 477 -0.03 16.34 24.11
CA LYS A 477 0.85 15.17 24.16
C LYS A 477 2.12 15.47 23.37
N LYS A 478 3.26 15.01 23.87
CA LYS A 478 4.53 15.01 23.14
C LYS A 478 4.81 13.61 22.61
N LEU A 479 5.10 13.47 21.32
CA LEU A 479 5.32 12.18 20.64
C LEU A 479 6.78 11.73 20.64
#